data_AF-A0A7X0FQ58-F1
#
_entry.id   AF-A0A7X0FQ58-F1
#
_cell.length_a   1.000
_cell.length_b   1.000
_cell.length_c   1.000
_cell.angle_alpha   90.00
_cell.angle_beta   90.00
_cell.angle_gamma   90.00
#
_symmetry.space_group_name_H-M   'P 1'
#
loop_
_entity.id
_entity.type
_entity.pdbx_description
1 polymer ?
#
loop_
_entity_poly.entity_id
_entity_poly.type
_entity_poly.pdbx_seq_one_letter_code
_entity_poly.pdbx_strand_id
1 'polypeptide(L)'
;MQNITKSILGLAAAGALAFGTAAPAMAAQSVTVNPGQSKKETGYVTGHYTSYYAEDGNGGWYWDLGDGRIQGNVASPGDLDQQSLLECDYVNNYRADFGDDPFMDTGWIINNINCSDGTHYKYLIVHEDDPRYEGDPENAIWGTWEYHVLSQSGEGNIANLFKPVVSND
;
A
#
# COMPACT_ATOMS: atom_id res chain seq x y z
N MET A 1 17.80 64.52 9.11
CA MET A 1 17.78 64.15 10.55
C MET A 1 18.51 62.83 10.70
N GLN A 2 19.56 62.89 11.51
CA GLN A 2 20.40 61.86 12.15
C GLN A 2 20.38 60.40 11.68
N ASN A 3 21.58 59.97 11.25
CA ASN A 3 22.14 58.61 11.29
C ASN A 3 21.98 57.96 12.66
N ILE A 4 21.97 56.62 12.72
CA ILE A 4 22.83 55.81 13.61
C ILE A 4 22.99 54.41 13.00
N THR A 5 24.21 54.16 12.53
CA THR A 5 24.81 52.85 12.28
C THR A 5 25.19 52.22 13.61
N LYS A 6 24.94 50.92 13.80
CA LYS A 6 25.65 50.11 14.82
C LYS A 6 26.01 48.76 14.24
N SER A 7 27.28 48.64 13.87
CA SER A 7 27.99 47.36 13.76
C SER A 7 28.59 47.03 15.12
N ILE A 8 28.44 45.80 15.60
CA ILE A 8 29.39 45.18 16.54
C ILE A 8 29.60 43.73 16.07
N LEU A 9 30.82 43.46 15.62
CA LEU A 9 31.43 42.13 15.57
C LEU A 9 31.59 41.61 17.01
N GLY A 10 31.26 40.35 17.24
CA GLY A 10 31.63 39.60 18.43
C GLY A 10 32.11 38.21 18.06
N LEU A 11 33.42 38.02 18.05
CA LEU A 11 34.14 36.78 17.84
C LEU A 11 34.39 36.10 19.19
N ALA A 12 34.09 34.80 19.31
CA ALA A 12 34.66 33.79 20.24
C ALA A 12 33.68 32.61 20.33
N ALA A 13 34.03 31.35 20.60
CA ALA A 13 35.24 30.55 20.64
C ALA A 13 34.74 29.10 20.80
N ALA A 14 35.55 28.12 20.39
CA ALA A 14 35.25 26.69 20.49
C ALA A 14 34.99 26.21 21.93
N GLY A 15 34.12 25.21 22.07
CA GLY A 15 33.94 24.45 23.31
C GLY A 15 33.20 23.14 23.04
N ALA A 16 33.95 22.05 22.89
CA ALA A 16 33.42 20.69 22.93
C ALA A 16 33.16 20.30 24.39
N LEU A 17 31.92 19.90 24.70
CA LEU A 17 31.58 19.16 25.91
C LEU A 17 30.64 18.02 25.53
N ALA A 18 31.17 16.81 25.60
CA ALA A 18 30.40 15.58 25.63
C ALA A 18 29.72 15.47 27.00
N PHE A 19 28.39 15.49 27.02
CA PHE A 19 27.59 14.99 28.13
C PHE A 19 26.56 14.01 27.56
N GLY A 20 26.82 12.73 27.78
CA GLY A 20 25.78 11.72 27.74
C GLY A 20 24.78 12.00 28.85
N THR A 21 23.54 12.27 28.47
CA THR A 21 22.38 12.05 29.33
C THR A 21 21.39 11.26 28.51
N ALA A 22 20.93 10.15 29.10
CA ALA A 22 20.07 9.17 28.47
C ALA A 22 18.90 9.84 27.74
N ALA A 23 18.66 9.42 26.50
CA ALA A 23 17.43 9.76 25.81
C ALA A 23 16.26 9.34 26.72
N PRO A 24 15.23 10.19 26.89
CA PRO A 24 14.04 9.77 27.60
C PRO A 24 13.48 8.55 26.85
N ALA A 25 13.18 7.49 27.59
CA ALA A 25 12.38 6.38 27.08
C ALA A 25 11.11 7.00 26.47
N MET A 26 11.08 7.12 25.14
CA MET A 26 9.89 7.58 24.45
C MET A 26 8.81 6.55 24.75
N ALA A 27 7.69 7.12 25.20
CA ALA A 27 6.50 6.41 25.63
C ALA A 27 6.15 5.29 24.66
N ALA A 28 5.68 4.18 25.22
CA ALA A 28 4.98 3.14 24.48
C ALA A 28 4.05 3.81 23.47
N GLN A 29 4.44 3.75 22.18
CA GLN A 29 3.57 4.21 21.13
C GLN A 29 2.32 3.33 21.25
N SER A 30 1.20 4.00 21.45
CA SER A 30 -0.11 3.37 21.34
C SER A 30 -0.09 2.60 20.04
N VAL A 31 -0.22 1.27 20.13
CA VAL A 31 -0.55 0.43 18.99
C VAL A 31 -1.91 0.93 18.54
N THR A 32 -1.91 1.93 17.65
CA THR A 32 -3.05 2.19 16.79
C THR A 32 -3.15 0.93 15.97
N VAL A 33 -3.99 0.01 16.43
CA VAL A 33 -4.32 -1.19 15.68
C VAL A 33 -4.91 -0.65 14.39
N ASN A 34 -4.13 -0.66 13.30
CA ASN A 34 -4.66 -0.36 11.99
C ASN A 34 -5.82 -1.34 11.78
N PRO A 35 -7.01 -0.86 11.36
CA PRO A 35 -8.14 -1.74 11.08
C PRO A 35 -7.68 -2.93 10.23
N GLY A 36 -7.98 -4.15 10.69
CA GLY A 36 -7.66 -5.37 9.96
C GLY A 36 -6.40 -6.12 10.38
N GLN A 37 -5.60 -5.66 11.36
CA GLN A 37 -4.46 -6.44 11.86
C GLN A 37 -4.86 -7.51 12.87
N SER A 38 -4.56 -8.77 12.56
CA SER A 38 -4.64 -9.90 13.49
C SER A 38 -3.26 -10.18 14.11
N LYS A 39 -3.26 -10.65 15.36
CA LYS A 39 -2.12 -10.82 16.29
C LYS A 39 -0.77 -11.15 15.62
N LYS A 40 0.29 -10.53 16.14
CA LYS A 40 1.72 -10.79 15.84
C LYS A 40 2.10 -12.21 16.26
N GLU A 41 1.91 -13.20 15.38
CA GLU A 41 2.51 -14.52 15.52
C GLU A 41 3.87 -14.48 14.81
N THR A 42 4.93 -14.82 15.54
CA THR A 42 6.32 -14.94 15.01
C THR A 42 6.97 -13.68 14.42
N GLY A 43 6.49 -12.49 14.75
CA GLY A 43 7.02 -11.22 14.22
C GLY A 43 6.20 -10.68 13.04
N TYR A 44 5.51 -11.58 12.33
CA TYR A 44 4.63 -11.23 11.23
C TYR A 44 3.23 -10.88 11.69
N VAL A 45 2.61 -9.93 11.00
CA VAL A 45 1.21 -9.53 11.14
C VAL A 45 0.46 -9.95 9.89
N THR A 46 -0.68 -10.61 10.09
CA THR A 46 -1.63 -10.87 9.01
C THR A 46 -2.74 -9.84 9.05
N GLY A 47 -3.17 -9.41 7.88
CA GLY A 47 -4.28 -8.48 7.82
C GLY A 47 -5.06 -8.50 6.52
N HIS A 48 -6.15 -7.76 6.57
CA HIS A 48 -7.14 -7.67 5.52
C HIS A 48 -7.66 -6.23 5.43
N TYR A 49 -7.71 -5.68 4.23
CA TYR A 49 -8.38 -4.43 3.95
C TYR A 49 -9.02 -4.45 2.57
N THR A 50 -10.07 -3.65 2.41
CA THR A 50 -10.75 -3.45 1.14
C THR A 50 -10.51 -2.04 0.66
N SER A 51 -10.14 -1.85 -0.60
CA SER A 51 -10.02 -0.52 -1.22
C SER A 51 -10.95 -0.42 -2.42
N TYR A 52 -11.41 0.79 -2.71
CA TYR A 52 -12.31 1.07 -3.82
C TYR A 52 -11.63 2.05 -4.78
N TYR A 53 -11.51 1.65 -6.04
CA TYR A 53 -10.95 2.46 -7.11
C TYR A 53 -12.03 2.76 -8.15
N ALA A 54 -12.07 3.97 -8.66
CA ALA A 54 -12.93 4.36 -9.76
C ALA A 54 -12.21 5.31 -10.70
N GLU A 55 -12.40 5.13 -12.00
CA GLU A 55 -11.88 6.02 -13.03
C GLU A 55 -12.88 6.23 -14.16
N ASP A 56 -12.70 7.31 -14.92
CA ASP A 56 -13.48 7.60 -16.12
C ASP A 56 -12.60 7.73 -17.37
N GLY A 57 -13.25 7.69 -18.53
CA GLY A 57 -12.59 7.83 -19.83
C GLY A 57 -12.00 9.21 -20.10
N ASN A 58 -12.25 10.20 -19.23
CA ASN A 58 -11.70 11.55 -19.32
C ASN A 58 -10.44 11.74 -18.46
N GLY A 59 -9.97 10.67 -17.78
CA GLY A 59 -8.80 10.68 -16.93
C GLY A 59 -9.07 11.15 -15.50
N GLY A 60 -10.34 11.27 -15.11
CA GLY A 60 -10.74 11.39 -13.71
C GLY A 60 -10.51 10.07 -12.98
N TRP A 61 -10.01 10.12 -11.74
CA TRP A 61 -9.87 8.94 -10.89
C TRP A 61 -9.98 9.27 -9.40
N TYR A 62 -10.51 8.31 -8.67
CA TYR A 62 -10.77 8.31 -7.24
C TYR A 62 -10.31 6.98 -6.64
N TRP A 63 -9.63 7.01 -5.51
CA TRP A 63 -9.20 5.81 -4.80
C TRP A 63 -9.36 6.00 -3.29
N ASP A 64 -10.29 5.26 -2.70
CA ASP A 64 -10.36 5.05 -1.25
C ASP A 64 -9.49 3.85 -0.88
N LEU A 65 -8.43 4.09 -0.10
CA LEU A 65 -7.47 3.05 0.28
C LEU A 65 -8.01 2.11 1.37
N GLY A 66 -9.19 2.37 1.93
CA GLY A 66 -9.80 1.54 2.97
C GLY A 66 -9.27 1.75 4.38
N ASP A 67 -8.34 2.70 4.55
CA ASP A 67 -7.74 3.08 5.83
C ASP A 67 -8.04 4.54 6.23
N GLY A 68 -9.02 5.15 5.56
CA GLY A 68 -9.43 6.54 5.74
C GLY A 68 -8.64 7.54 4.91
N ARG A 69 -7.63 7.10 4.15
CA ARG A 69 -6.98 7.93 3.14
C ARG A 69 -7.69 7.80 1.80
N ILE A 70 -7.85 8.94 1.13
CA ILE A 70 -8.38 9.03 -0.23
C ILE A 70 -7.30 9.67 -1.10
N GLN A 71 -7.12 9.12 -2.29
CA GLN A 71 -6.27 9.67 -3.35
C GLN A 71 -7.11 9.86 -4.61
N GLY A 72 -6.71 10.77 -5.48
CA GLY A 72 -7.45 11.05 -6.70
C GLY A 72 -7.27 12.48 -7.19
N ASN A 73 -7.71 12.72 -8.42
CA ASN A 73 -7.84 14.07 -8.97
C ASN A 73 -9.29 14.60 -8.90
N VAL A 74 -10.23 13.77 -8.47
CA VAL A 74 -11.62 14.16 -8.17
C VAL A 74 -11.93 13.96 -6.68
N ALA A 75 -12.95 14.68 -6.18
CA ALA A 75 -13.30 14.64 -4.76
C ALA A 75 -14.17 13.43 -4.40
N SER A 76 -14.94 12.90 -5.36
CA SER A 76 -15.83 11.77 -5.15
C SER A 76 -16.06 10.97 -6.44
N PRO A 77 -16.52 9.71 -6.35
CA PRO A 77 -16.91 8.93 -7.52
C PRO A 77 -18.06 9.56 -8.33
N GLY A 78 -18.89 10.39 -7.69
CA GLY A 78 -19.99 11.09 -8.37
C GLY A 78 -19.53 12.23 -9.28
N ASP A 79 -18.29 12.68 -9.13
CA ASP A 79 -17.68 13.70 -10.00
C ASP A 79 -17.10 13.12 -11.30
N LEU A 80 -17.04 11.79 -11.39
CA LEU A 80 -16.56 11.07 -12.58
C LEU A 80 -17.64 11.03 -13.68
N ASP A 81 -17.20 10.93 -14.94
CA ASP A 81 -18.10 10.68 -16.06
C ASP A 81 -18.75 9.29 -15.96
N GLN A 82 -20.02 9.29 -15.57
CA GLN A 82 -20.81 8.09 -15.32
C GLN A 82 -21.00 7.22 -16.57
N GLN A 83 -20.80 7.75 -17.79
CA GLN A 83 -20.94 6.95 -19.02
C GLN A 83 -19.73 6.05 -19.29
N SER A 84 -18.56 6.44 -18.79
CA SER A 84 -17.28 5.75 -18.99
C SER A 84 -16.69 5.24 -17.69
N LEU A 85 -17.49 5.23 -16.62
CA LEU A 85 -17.06 4.86 -15.28
C LEU A 85 -16.69 3.37 -15.20
N LEU A 86 -15.44 3.12 -14.82
CA LEU A 86 -14.94 1.82 -14.38
C LEU A 86 -14.76 1.87 -12.86
N GLU A 87 -15.39 0.93 -12.16
CA GLU A 87 -15.30 0.79 -10.71
C GLU A 87 -14.66 -0.55 -10.39
N CYS A 88 -13.69 -0.58 -9.48
CA CYS A 88 -12.98 -1.78 -9.09
C CYS A 88 -12.88 -1.90 -7.56
N ASP A 89 -13.37 -3.02 -7.04
CA ASP A 89 -13.23 -3.42 -5.64
C ASP A 89 -11.98 -4.27 -5.47
N TYR A 90 -11.12 -3.88 -4.54
CA TYR A 90 -9.90 -4.59 -4.18
C TYR A 90 -10.09 -5.24 -2.83
N VAL A 91 -9.85 -6.54 -2.76
CA VAL A 91 -9.79 -7.30 -1.52
C VAL A 91 -8.36 -7.73 -1.29
N ASN A 92 -7.71 -7.03 -0.36
CA ASN A 92 -6.29 -7.18 -0.09
C ASN A 92 -6.09 -8.01 1.18
N ASN A 93 -5.29 -9.06 1.04
CA ASN A 93 -4.85 -9.87 2.18
C ASN A 93 -3.34 -9.82 2.22
N TYR A 94 -2.76 -9.64 3.39
CA TYR A 94 -1.32 -9.58 3.52
C TYR A 94 -0.82 -10.37 4.72
N ARG A 95 0.45 -10.75 4.63
CA ARG A 95 1.25 -11.18 5.76
C ARG A 95 2.58 -10.43 5.67
N ALA A 96 2.87 -9.62 6.66
CA ALA A 96 3.99 -8.70 6.61
C ALA A 96 4.77 -8.68 7.93
N ASP A 97 6.07 -8.51 7.84
CA ASP A 97 6.83 -7.92 8.93
C ASP A 97 6.91 -6.41 8.67
N PHE A 98 6.63 -5.62 9.71
CA PHE A 98 6.70 -4.16 9.68
C PHE A 98 7.95 -3.65 10.41
N GLY A 99 8.70 -4.55 11.06
CA GLY A 99 9.81 -4.17 11.92
C GLY A 99 9.37 -3.19 13.01
N ASP A 100 10.02 -2.03 13.01
CA ASP A 100 9.74 -0.86 13.86
C ASP A 100 9.17 0.33 13.05
N ASP A 101 8.71 0.11 11.82
CA ASP A 101 8.21 1.14 10.92
C ASP A 101 6.73 0.89 10.47
N PRO A 102 6.03 1.90 9.93
CA PRO A 102 4.63 1.77 9.54
C PRO A 102 4.41 1.14 8.14
N PHE A 103 5.48 0.84 7.42
CA PHE A 103 5.51 0.23 6.10
C PHE A 103 5.95 -1.24 6.18
N MET A 104 5.70 -1.99 5.11
CA MET A 104 6.04 -3.41 5.08
C MET A 104 7.52 -3.57 4.72
N ASP A 105 8.32 -4.09 5.65
CA ASP A 105 9.72 -4.44 5.42
C ASP A 105 9.81 -5.72 4.56
N THR A 106 9.08 -6.76 4.94
CA THR A 106 9.07 -8.05 4.24
C THR A 106 7.68 -8.68 4.21
N GLY A 107 7.46 -9.64 3.31
CA GLY A 107 6.28 -10.48 3.29
C GLY A 107 5.61 -10.59 1.93
N TRP A 108 4.28 -10.68 1.93
CA TRP A 108 3.49 -10.79 0.70
C TRP A 108 2.11 -10.13 0.83
N ILE A 109 1.55 -9.77 -0.32
CA ILE A 109 0.21 -9.22 -0.47
C ILE A 109 -0.50 -9.98 -1.61
N ILE A 110 -1.75 -10.40 -1.37
CA ILE A 110 -2.64 -10.94 -2.40
C ILE A 110 -3.75 -9.93 -2.63
N ASN A 111 -3.90 -9.47 -3.87
CA ASN A 111 -5.00 -8.61 -4.28
C ASN A 111 -5.99 -9.43 -5.11
N ASN A 112 -7.26 -9.45 -4.70
CA ASN A 112 -8.34 -9.90 -5.57
C ASN A 112 -9.12 -8.68 -6.01
N ILE A 113 -9.18 -8.43 -7.32
CA ILE A 113 -9.74 -7.21 -7.89
C ILE A 113 -10.93 -7.62 -8.75
N ASN A 114 -12.07 -6.95 -8.53
CA ASN A 114 -13.29 -7.16 -9.29
C ASN A 114 -13.73 -5.82 -9.85
N CYS A 115 -13.83 -5.73 -11.18
CA CYS A 115 -14.21 -4.50 -11.86
C CYS A 115 -15.63 -4.60 -12.44
N SER A 116 -16.28 -3.44 -12.62
CA SER A 116 -17.65 -3.31 -13.09
C SER A 116 -17.86 -3.76 -14.53
N ASP A 117 -16.79 -3.84 -15.32
CA ASP A 117 -16.76 -4.38 -16.68
C ASP A 117 -16.76 -5.93 -16.74
N GLY A 118 -16.74 -6.60 -15.58
CA GLY A 118 -16.68 -8.05 -15.45
C GLY A 118 -15.25 -8.62 -15.48
N THR A 119 -14.25 -7.75 -15.49
CA THR A 119 -12.85 -8.16 -15.39
C THR A 119 -12.49 -8.47 -13.94
N HIS A 120 -11.84 -9.61 -13.73
CA HIS A 120 -11.38 -10.10 -12.45
C HIS A 120 -9.90 -10.36 -12.52
N TYR A 121 -9.17 -9.91 -11.50
CA TYR A 121 -7.75 -10.16 -11.39
C TYR A 121 -7.40 -10.73 -10.03
N LYS A 122 -6.37 -11.57 -10.03
CA LYS A 122 -5.72 -12.02 -8.82
C LYS A 122 -4.23 -11.84 -8.97
N TYR A 123 -3.67 -11.00 -8.11
CA TYR A 123 -2.26 -10.68 -8.10
C TYR A 123 -1.62 -11.09 -6.80
N LEU A 124 -0.33 -11.39 -6.88
CA LEU A 124 0.54 -11.65 -5.74
C LEU A 124 1.72 -10.69 -5.81
N ILE A 125 1.96 -9.97 -4.73
CA ILE A 125 3.09 -9.08 -4.56
C ILE A 125 3.99 -9.68 -3.47
N VAL A 126 5.29 -9.81 -3.75
CA VAL A 126 6.25 -10.47 -2.84
C VAL A 126 7.52 -9.65 -2.67
N HIS A 127 8.09 -9.70 -1.47
CA HIS A 127 9.43 -9.18 -1.17
C HIS A 127 10.54 -10.13 -1.66
N GLU A 128 11.76 -9.65 -1.85
CA GLU A 128 12.92 -10.45 -2.29
C GLU A 128 13.26 -11.67 -1.41
N ASP A 129 12.87 -11.61 -0.13
CA ASP A 129 13.04 -12.74 0.80
C ASP A 129 12.02 -13.87 0.60
N ASP A 130 10.97 -13.64 -0.19
CA ASP A 130 9.96 -14.67 -0.48
C ASP A 130 10.50 -15.65 -1.54
N PRO A 131 10.37 -16.97 -1.35
CA PRO A 131 10.86 -17.97 -2.32
C PRO A 131 10.24 -17.88 -3.72
N ARG A 132 9.16 -17.10 -3.89
CA ARG A 132 8.49 -16.87 -5.17
C ARG A 132 9.05 -15.67 -5.93
N TYR A 133 9.89 -14.85 -5.31
CA TYR A 133 10.53 -13.70 -5.95
C TYR A 133 11.52 -14.17 -7.04
N GLU A 134 11.51 -13.52 -8.19
CA GLU A 134 12.28 -13.94 -9.37
C GLU A 134 13.42 -12.98 -9.74
N GLY A 135 13.40 -11.74 -9.24
CA GLY A 135 14.40 -10.73 -9.58
C GLY A 135 14.16 -10.08 -10.95
N ASP A 136 12.92 -10.12 -11.46
CA ASP A 136 12.57 -9.56 -12.76
C ASP A 136 12.28 -8.04 -12.64
N PRO A 137 13.12 -7.17 -13.25
CA PRO A 137 12.94 -5.73 -13.20
C PRO A 137 11.63 -5.25 -13.85
N GLU A 138 11.04 -6.02 -14.76
CA GLU A 138 9.74 -5.67 -15.38
C GLU A 138 8.56 -5.86 -14.40
N ASN A 139 8.75 -6.69 -13.37
CA ASN A 139 7.75 -6.95 -12.34
C ASN A 139 7.99 -6.11 -11.07
N ALA A 140 9.06 -5.32 -11.00
CA ALA A 140 9.42 -4.54 -9.83
C ALA A 140 8.42 -3.39 -9.60
N ILE A 141 7.85 -3.31 -8.39
CA ILE A 141 6.89 -2.25 -8.02
C ILE A 141 7.56 -1.16 -7.20
N TRP A 142 8.21 -1.53 -6.09
CA TRP A 142 8.76 -0.59 -5.11
C TRP A 142 10.09 -1.07 -4.50
N GLY A 143 11.21 -0.85 -5.19
CA GLY A 143 12.50 -1.33 -4.70
C GLY A 143 12.59 -2.85 -4.78
N THR A 144 12.57 -3.54 -3.63
CA THR A 144 12.83 -4.99 -3.49
C THR A 144 11.57 -5.86 -3.56
N TRP A 145 10.51 -5.40 -4.24
CA TRP A 145 9.28 -6.18 -4.37
C TRP A 145 8.82 -6.33 -5.81
N GLU A 146 8.24 -7.49 -6.08
CA GLU A 146 7.78 -7.91 -7.39
C GLU A 146 6.30 -8.28 -7.43
N TYR A 147 5.74 -8.10 -8.61
CA TYR A 147 4.36 -8.36 -8.96
C TYR A 147 4.21 -9.64 -9.80
N HIS A 148 3.24 -10.48 -9.46
CA HIS A 148 2.90 -11.68 -10.21
C HIS A 148 1.40 -11.76 -10.49
N VAL A 149 1.05 -11.98 -11.76
CA VAL A 149 -0.33 -12.29 -12.18
C VAL A 149 -0.62 -13.76 -11.92
N LEU A 150 -1.55 -14.04 -11.00
CA LEU A 150 -1.98 -15.41 -10.70
C LEU A 150 -3.15 -15.84 -11.59
N SER A 151 -4.09 -14.94 -11.87
CA SER A 151 -5.21 -15.18 -12.79
C SER A 151 -5.82 -13.87 -13.28
N GLN A 152 -6.39 -13.90 -14.49
CA GLN A 152 -7.10 -12.80 -15.12
C GLN A 152 -8.37 -13.32 -15.81
N SER A 153 -9.44 -12.52 -15.85
CA SER A 153 -10.63 -12.86 -16.65
C SER A 153 -10.22 -13.13 -18.11
N GLY A 154 -10.57 -14.31 -18.62
CA GLY A 154 -10.23 -14.73 -19.99
C GLY A 154 -8.83 -15.33 -20.15
N GLU A 155 -7.94 -15.23 -19.16
CA GLU A 155 -6.56 -15.73 -19.22
C GLU A 155 -6.12 -16.39 -17.91
N GLY A 156 -5.71 -17.66 -18.00
CA GLY A 156 -5.26 -18.44 -16.84
C GLY A 156 -6.35 -19.30 -16.21
N ASN A 157 -5.93 -20.30 -15.42
CA ASN A 157 -6.77 -21.38 -14.92
C ASN A 157 -7.80 -20.91 -13.89
N ILE A 158 -8.91 -20.33 -14.33
CA ILE A 158 -10.16 -20.59 -13.63
C ILE A 158 -10.46 -22.07 -13.91
N ALA A 159 -10.31 -22.93 -12.91
CA ALA A 159 -10.99 -24.23 -12.98
C ALA A 159 -12.44 -23.90 -13.28
N ASN A 160 -12.88 -24.27 -14.49
CA ASN A 160 -14.19 -23.96 -15.04
C ASN A 160 -15.23 -24.68 -14.17
N LEU A 161 -15.57 -24.11 -13.01
CA LEU A 161 -16.42 -24.72 -11.98
C LEU A 161 -17.88 -24.76 -12.38
N PHE A 162 -18.20 -24.37 -13.62
CA PHE A 162 -19.51 -24.54 -14.23
C PHE A 162 -19.39 -25.11 -15.64
N LYS A 163 -18.96 -26.37 -15.74
CA LYS A 163 -19.57 -27.28 -16.73
C LYS A 163 -20.49 -28.22 -15.97
N PRO A 164 -21.83 -28.07 -16.04
CA PRO A 164 -22.71 -29.11 -15.57
C PRO A 164 -22.34 -30.40 -16.32
N VAL A 165 -22.03 -31.45 -15.56
CA VAL A 165 -21.91 -32.80 -16.11
C VAL A 165 -23.29 -33.13 -16.66
N VAL A 166 -23.43 -33.10 -17.98
CA VAL A 166 -24.59 -33.70 -18.63
C VAL A 166 -24.39 -35.21 -18.47
N SER A 167 -25.09 -35.81 -17.52
CA SER A 167 -25.21 -37.27 -17.44
C SER A 167 -26.04 -37.72 -18.64
N ASN A 168 -25.40 -38.39 -19.59
CA ASN A 168 -26.12 -39.17 -20.58
C ASN A 168 -26.49 -40.50 -19.93
N ASP A 169 -27.76 -40.62 -19.51
CA ASP A 169 -28.44 -41.92 -19.42
C ASP A 169 -29.00 -42.30 -20.79
#